data_AF-A0A9P3F8Y0-F1
#
_entry.id   AF-A0A9P3F8Y0-F1
#
_cell.length_a   1.000
_cell.length_b   1.000
_cell.length_c   1.000
_cell.angle_alpha   90.00
_cell.angle_beta   90.00
_cell.angle_gamma   90.00
#
_symmetry.space_group_name_H-M   'P 1'
#
loop_
_entity.id
_entity.type
_entity.pdbx_description
1 polymer ?
#
loop_
_entity_poly.entity_id
_entity_poly.type
_entity_poly.pdbx_seq_one_letter_code
_entity_poly.pdbx_strand_id
1 'polypeptide(L)'
;MPSFANDPKTNFFMPISHIYDPIQTSNDSAFDPGLFAFLEATNGDGDANSIPLSPSMMGIPWPSKFPGCRQCKHWETAQRMTKELLYAIYQNYKQEPQDDGKLPVDLQRTSTDKRSLKENELIATAVKSTVYMFPDASPVRAGMIAQSMLLIFLHDDVVEESPVDAEFKRLKLSGELSDGQQRFIEAGTLCLVGHIFYSATSGRYGGARAAL
;
A
#
# COMPACT_ATOMS: atom_id res chain seq x y z
N MET A 1 10.71 -6.44 23.90
CA MET A 1 10.33 -5.31 23.02
C MET A 1 10.55 -4.02 23.77
N PRO A 2 11.27 -3.02 23.25
CA PRO A 2 11.32 -1.71 23.89
C PRO A 2 9.92 -1.09 23.84
N SER A 3 9.44 -0.60 24.98
CA SER A 3 8.13 0.05 25.08
C SER A 3 8.17 1.40 24.38
N PHE A 4 7.47 1.50 23.24
CA PHE A 4 7.27 2.75 22.49
C PHE A 4 6.30 3.73 23.19
N ALA A 5 5.73 3.38 24.34
CA ALA A 5 4.50 3.98 24.88
C ALA A 5 4.56 5.48 25.26
N ASN A 6 5.72 6.14 25.24
CA ASN A 6 5.86 7.54 25.68
C ASN A 6 6.50 8.49 24.64
N ASP A 7 6.70 8.07 23.39
CA ASP A 7 7.18 8.98 22.34
C ASP A 7 5.99 9.71 21.68
N PRO A 8 5.89 11.06 21.67
CA PRO A 8 4.83 11.77 20.96
C PRO A 8 4.71 11.42 19.46
N LYS A 9 5.75 10.80 18.86
CA LYS A 9 5.68 10.20 17.51
C LYS A 9 4.71 9.00 17.42
N THR A 10 4.35 8.38 18.54
CA THR A 10 3.37 7.27 18.58
C THR A 10 1.97 7.68 18.18
N ASN A 11 1.56 8.93 18.43
CA ASN A 11 0.22 9.41 18.08
C ASN A 11 -0.04 9.41 16.57
N PHE A 12 1.02 9.47 15.77
CA PHE A 12 0.92 9.46 14.31
C PHE A 12 1.31 8.12 13.69
N PHE A 13 1.79 7.18 14.51
CA PHE A 13 2.21 5.87 14.05
C PHE A 13 0.99 5.03 13.65
N MET A 14 1.03 4.42 12.47
CA MET A 14 -0.06 3.56 12.02
C MET A 14 0.26 2.15 12.51
N PRO A 15 -0.66 1.48 13.23
CA PRO A 15 -0.40 0.16 13.77
C PRO A 15 0.00 -0.85 12.69
N ILE A 16 1.07 -1.59 12.97
CA ILE A 16 1.50 -2.72 12.14
C ILE A 16 0.77 -3.97 12.64
N SER A 17 0.03 -4.63 11.74
CA SER A 17 -0.75 -5.83 12.05
C SER A 17 -0.15 -7.10 11.48
N HIS A 18 0.78 -6.99 10.53
CA HIS A 18 1.40 -8.14 9.87
C HIS A 18 2.90 -7.90 9.69
N ILE A 19 3.68 -8.98 9.66
CA ILE A 19 5.10 -8.99 9.29
C ILE A 19 5.35 -10.22 8.40
N TYR A 20 5.88 -9.99 7.20
CA TYR A 20 6.15 -11.01 6.19
C TYR A 20 7.52 -10.79 5.56
N ASP A 21 8.30 -11.86 5.43
CA ASP A 21 9.54 -11.88 4.67
C ASP A 21 9.29 -12.47 3.26
N PRO A 22 9.18 -11.64 2.21
CA PRO A 22 8.81 -12.10 0.89
C PRO A 22 9.92 -12.87 0.18
N ILE A 23 11.18 -12.67 0.57
CA ILE A 23 12.32 -13.34 -0.07
C ILE A 23 12.96 -14.39 0.83
N GLN A 24 12.34 -14.66 1.99
CA GLN A 24 12.84 -15.58 3.01
C GLN A 24 14.33 -15.35 3.23
N THR A 25 14.73 -14.10 3.46
CA THR A 25 16.12 -13.65 3.56
C THR A 25 16.97 -14.68 4.30
N SER A 26 17.62 -15.57 3.54
CA SER A 26 18.71 -16.38 4.05
C SER A 26 19.88 -15.43 4.27
N ASN A 27 20.63 -15.61 5.34
CA ASN A 27 21.78 -14.77 5.68
C ASN A 27 22.89 -14.78 4.61
N ASP A 28 22.73 -15.55 3.52
CA ASP A 28 23.78 -15.88 2.54
C ASP A 28 23.70 -15.10 1.22
N SER A 29 22.79 -14.13 1.06
CA SER A 29 22.72 -13.39 -0.22
C SER A 29 23.91 -12.43 -0.37
N ALA A 30 24.86 -12.80 -1.22
CA ALA A 30 26.06 -12.04 -1.60
C ALA A 30 25.74 -10.82 -2.49
N PHE A 31 24.89 -9.91 -2.01
CA PHE A 31 24.56 -8.68 -2.72
C PHE A 31 25.59 -7.59 -2.41
N ASP A 32 26.24 -7.03 -3.44
CA ASP A 32 27.25 -5.98 -3.30
C ASP A 32 26.67 -4.76 -2.55
N PRO A 33 27.16 -4.44 -1.34
CA PRO A 33 26.65 -3.30 -0.56
C PRO A 33 26.97 -1.94 -1.21
N GLY A 34 27.96 -1.86 -2.12
CA GLY A 34 28.36 -0.62 -2.77
C GLY A 34 27.50 -0.21 -3.96
N LEU A 35 26.74 -1.13 -4.56
CA LEU A 35 26.01 -0.91 -5.82
C LEU A 35 24.97 0.23 -5.74
N PHE A 36 24.44 0.50 -4.55
CA PHE A 36 23.42 1.51 -4.29
C PHE A 36 23.81 2.49 -3.17
N ALA A 37 25.10 2.68 -2.89
CA ALA A 37 25.55 3.60 -1.84
C ALA A 37 25.02 5.04 -2.04
N PHE A 38 24.75 5.46 -3.29
CA PHE A 38 24.13 6.77 -3.60
C PHE A 38 22.67 6.90 -3.12
N LEU A 39 22.00 5.79 -2.80
CA LEU A 39 20.64 5.75 -2.25
C LEU A 39 20.62 5.81 -0.71
N GLU A 40 21.78 5.91 -0.05
CA GLU A 40 21.87 6.25 1.38
C GLU A 40 21.38 7.69 1.61
N ALA A 41 20.07 7.89 1.50
CA ALA A 41 19.41 9.10 1.96
C ALA A 41 19.42 9.08 3.49
N THR A 42 19.89 10.15 4.13
CA THR A 42 19.66 10.32 5.56
C THR A 42 18.15 10.30 5.82
N ASN A 43 17.69 9.47 6.74
CA ASN A 43 16.37 9.63 7.36
C ASN A 43 16.41 10.96 8.13
N GLY A 44 16.25 12.08 7.43
CA GLY A 44 16.21 13.39 8.05
C GLY A 44 15.12 13.44 9.11
N ASP A 45 15.26 14.37 10.05
CA ASP A 45 14.28 14.55 11.11
C ASP A 45 12.86 14.81 10.56
N GLY A 46 11.87 14.67 11.45
CA GLY A 46 10.45 14.66 11.13
C GLY A 46 10.05 15.74 10.13
N ASP A 47 9.30 15.33 9.12
CA ASP A 47 8.69 16.24 8.15
C ASP A 47 7.31 16.68 8.67
N ALA A 48 6.73 17.75 8.11
CA ALA A 48 5.44 18.25 8.55
C ALA A 48 4.34 17.16 8.49
N ASN A 49 4.35 16.34 7.43
CA ASN A 49 3.33 15.34 7.16
C ASN A 49 3.79 13.90 7.38
N SER A 50 5.08 13.64 7.59
CA SER A 50 5.59 12.27 7.78
C SER A 50 6.49 12.05 8.99
N ILE A 51 6.54 10.80 9.43
CA ILE A 51 7.50 10.29 10.42
C ILE A 51 8.49 9.33 9.74
N PRO A 52 9.79 9.37 10.10
CA PRO A 52 10.74 8.37 9.65
C PRO A 52 10.52 7.04 10.39
N LEU A 53 10.66 5.93 9.67
CA LEU A 53 10.62 4.58 10.18
C LEU A 53 11.94 3.87 9.85
N SER A 54 12.40 3.00 10.76
CA SER A 54 13.60 2.18 10.58
C SER A 54 13.22 0.70 10.67
N PRO A 55 12.84 0.06 9.55
CA PRO A 55 12.27 -1.29 9.56
C PRO A 55 13.17 -2.34 10.25
N SER A 56 14.49 -2.29 10.02
CA SER A 56 15.45 -3.17 10.68
C SER A 56 15.48 -3.01 12.20
N MET A 57 15.34 -1.78 12.70
CA MET A 57 15.25 -1.50 14.15
C MET A 57 13.91 -1.91 14.75
N MET A 58 12.87 -2.05 13.91
CA MET A 58 11.54 -2.50 14.28
C MET A 58 11.37 -4.03 14.17
N GLY A 59 12.41 -4.76 13.76
CA GLY A 59 12.35 -6.20 13.56
C GLY A 59 11.54 -6.63 12.32
N ILE A 60 11.33 -5.72 11.37
CA ILE A 60 10.60 -5.99 10.13
C ILE A 60 11.62 -6.45 9.07
N PRO A 61 11.38 -7.59 8.37
CA PRO A 61 12.19 -8.00 7.22
C PRO A 61 12.28 -6.87 6.20
N TRP A 62 13.50 -6.45 5.89
CA TRP A 62 13.76 -5.28 5.05
C TRP A 62 14.71 -5.65 3.91
N PRO A 63 14.18 -6.25 2.82
CA PRO A 63 14.98 -6.67 1.67
C PRO A 63 15.35 -5.47 0.79
N SER A 64 15.99 -4.47 1.38
CA SER A 64 16.29 -3.18 0.78
C SER A 64 17.54 -2.56 1.40
N LYS A 65 18.31 -1.81 0.60
CA LYS A 65 19.46 -1.01 1.05
C LYS A 65 19.09 0.39 1.50
N PHE A 66 17.83 0.81 1.29
CA PHE A 66 17.37 2.08 1.83
C PHE A 66 17.43 2.04 3.38
N PRO A 67 18.03 3.05 4.03
CA PRO A 67 18.28 3.03 5.48
C PRO A 67 17.00 3.11 6.32
N GLY A 68 15.88 3.45 5.69
CA GLY A 68 14.55 3.32 6.27
C GLY A 68 13.47 3.72 5.28
N CYS A 69 12.29 4.02 5.80
CA CYS A 69 11.17 4.52 5.03
C CYS A 69 10.45 5.63 5.80
N ARG A 70 9.40 6.19 5.22
CA ARG A 70 8.56 7.21 5.87
C ARG A 70 7.11 6.78 5.87
N GLN A 71 6.39 7.27 6.86
CA GLN A 71 4.95 7.07 7.01
C GLN A 71 4.25 8.42 7.07
N CYS A 72 3.19 8.60 6.29
CA CYS A 72 2.27 9.73 6.44
C CYS A 72 1.60 9.71 7.84
N LYS A 73 1.54 10.87 8.48
CA LYS A 73 0.87 11.08 9.78
C LYS A 73 -0.65 11.01 9.67
N HIS A 74 -1.20 11.31 8.50
CA HIS A 74 -2.64 11.55 8.30
C HIS A 74 -3.41 10.28 7.90
N TRP A 75 -2.93 9.11 8.32
CA TRP A 75 -3.50 7.81 7.97
C TRP A 75 -4.95 7.65 8.43
N GLU A 76 -5.34 8.26 9.56
CA GLU A 76 -6.74 8.26 10.02
C GLU A 76 -7.66 9.06 9.09
N THR A 77 -7.18 10.20 8.58
CA THR A 77 -7.92 10.99 7.58
C THR A 77 -8.07 10.21 6.28
N ALA A 78 -7.00 9.57 5.82
CA ALA A 78 -7.03 8.68 4.66
C ALA A 78 -8.05 7.54 4.86
N GLN A 79 -8.05 6.87 6.01
CA GLN A 79 -8.96 5.78 6.31
C GLN A 79 -10.42 6.24 6.36
N ARG A 80 -10.71 7.36 7.03
CA ARG A 80 -12.05 7.92 7.12
C ARG A 80 -12.62 8.25 5.73
N MET A 81 -11.88 9.01 4.92
CA MET A 81 -12.33 9.40 3.58
C MET A 81 -12.49 8.20 2.63
N THR A 82 -11.66 7.18 2.78
CA THR A 82 -11.77 5.92 2.02
C THR A 82 -13.05 5.17 2.39
N LYS A 83 -13.37 5.06 3.69
CA LYS A 83 -14.62 4.45 4.17
C LYS A 83 -15.85 5.21 3.66
N GLU A 84 -15.81 6.55 3.70
CA GLU A 84 -16.88 7.41 3.19
C GLU A 84 -17.13 7.17 1.69
N LEU A 85 -16.07 7.09 0.88
CA LEU A 85 -16.21 6.80 -0.55
C LEU A 85 -16.77 5.40 -0.80
N LEU A 86 -16.24 4.36 -0.14
CA LEU A 86 -16.73 2.99 -0.32
C LEU A 86 -18.22 2.89 0.05
N TYR A 87 -18.64 3.57 1.12
CA TYR A 87 -20.05 3.65 1.50
C TYR A 87 -20.89 4.36 0.43
N ALA A 88 -20.42 5.48 -0.11
CA ALA A 88 -21.11 6.20 -1.18
C ALA A 88 -21.28 5.35 -2.44
N ILE A 89 -20.24 4.59 -2.84
CA ILE A 89 -20.31 3.62 -3.94
C ILE A 89 -21.40 2.59 -3.68
N TYR A 90 -21.50 2.04 -2.48
CA TYR A 90 -22.57 1.09 -2.14
C TYR A 90 -23.96 1.70 -2.19
N GLN A 91 -24.14 2.94 -1.73
CA GLN A 91 -25.45 3.60 -1.77
C GLN A 91 -25.89 3.85 -3.21
N ASN A 92 -24.97 4.31 -4.06
CA ASN A 92 -25.26 4.52 -5.48
C ASN A 92 -25.57 3.20 -6.21
N TYR A 93 -24.77 2.14 -5.97
CA TYR A 93 -25.00 0.80 -6.53
C TYR A 93 -26.39 0.23 -6.18
N LYS A 94 -26.92 0.53 -4.98
CA LYS A 94 -28.27 0.09 -4.58
C LYS A 94 -29.39 0.88 -5.25
N GLN A 95 -29.13 2.13 -5.64
CA GLN A 95 -30.13 3.05 -6.19
C GLN A 95 -30.30 2.88 -7.70
N GLU A 96 -29.24 2.49 -8.42
CA GLU A 96 -29.24 2.37 -9.88
C GLU A 96 -28.71 0.98 -10.31
N PRO A 97 -29.56 -0.07 -10.34
CA PRO A 97 -29.11 -1.44 -10.59
C PRO A 97 -28.67 -1.73 -12.04
N GLN A 98 -28.68 -0.75 -12.95
CA GLN A 98 -28.43 -0.95 -14.37
C GLN A 98 -27.68 0.22 -15.00
N ASP A 99 -26.44 -0.02 -15.43
CA ASP A 99 -26.03 0.26 -16.81
C ASP A 99 -24.82 -0.62 -17.21
N ASP A 100 -23.79 -0.74 -16.38
CA ASP A 100 -22.60 -1.57 -16.64
C ASP A 100 -21.66 -1.74 -15.42
N GLY A 101 -21.87 -0.96 -14.35
CA GLY A 101 -21.04 -0.94 -13.16
C GLY A 101 -21.14 -2.23 -12.34
N LYS A 102 -20.03 -2.99 -12.27
CA LYS A 102 -19.89 -4.17 -11.41
C LYS A 102 -18.95 -3.89 -10.26
N LEU A 103 -19.37 -4.25 -9.05
CA LEU A 103 -18.46 -4.39 -7.91
C LEU A 103 -17.72 -5.73 -8.01
N PRO A 104 -16.57 -5.92 -7.33
CA PRO A 104 -15.98 -7.24 -7.17
C PRO A 104 -17.00 -8.24 -6.58
N VAL A 105 -16.96 -9.51 -7.02
CA VAL A 105 -17.93 -10.54 -6.63
C VAL A 105 -18.05 -10.67 -5.12
N ASP A 106 -16.92 -10.59 -4.40
CA ASP A 106 -16.89 -10.68 -2.93
C ASP A 106 -17.63 -9.52 -2.23
N LEU A 107 -17.74 -8.36 -2.88
CA LEU A 107 -18.49 -7.20 -2.38
C LEU A 107 -19.98 -7.24 -2.77
N GLN A 108 -20.34 -8.05 -3.76
CA GLN A 108 -21.74 -8.30 -4.16
C GLN A 108 -22.43 -9.36 -3.27
N ARG A 109 -21.65 -10.16 -2.53
CA ARG A 109 -22.17 -11.28 -1.72
C ARG A 109 -23.07 -10.82 -0.57
N THR A 110 -24.08 -11.63 -0.28
CA THR A 110 -25.04 -11.46 0.84
C THR A 110 -24.48 -11.87 2.21
N SER A 111 -23.41 -12.66 2.26
CA SER A 111 -22.74 -13.00 3.52
C SER A 111 -21.99 -11.78 4.08
N THR A 112 -22.46 -11.25 5.21
CA THR A 112 -21.90 -10.07 5.88
C THR A 112 -20.43 -10.26 6.24
N ASP A 113 -20.01 -11.46 6.61
CA ASP A 113 -18.65 -11.71 7.11
C ASP A 113 -17.61 -11.67 6.00
N LYS A 114 -17.86 -12.36 4.87
CA LYS A 114 -16.94 -12.35 3.72
C LYS A 114 -16.83 -10.96 3.09
N ARG A 115 -17.96 -10.27 2.98
CA ARG A 115 -18.01 -8.91 2.49
C ARG A 115 -17.23 -7.96 3.40
N SER A 116 -17.47 -7.99 4.71
CA SER A 116 -16.76 -7.15 5.68
C SER A 116 -15.25 -7.40 5.68
N LEU A 117 -14.83 -8.66 5.52
CA LEU A 117 -13.41 -9.00 5.39
C LEU A 117 -12.79 -8.34 4.15
N LYS A 118 -13.44 -8.46 2.99
CA LYS A 118 -12.94 -7.85 1.74
C LYS A 118 -12.97 -6.31 1.80
N GLU A 119 -14.01 -5.70 2.39
CA GLU A 119 -14.07 -4.26 2.63
C GLU A 119 -12.89 -3.79 3.48
N ASN A 120 -12.63 -4.47 4.60
CA ASN A 120 -11.51 -4.15 5.48
C ASN A 120 -10.17 -4.32 4.78
N GLU A 121 -10.00 -5.38 3.98
CA GLU A 121 -8.79 -5.62 3.20
C GLU A 121 -8.56 -4.50 2.16
N LEU A 122 -9.59 -4.11 1.40
CA LEU A 122 -9.51 -3.05 0.39
C LEU A 122 -9.18 -1.70 1.02
N ILE A 123 -9.89 -1.33 2.10
CA ILE A 123 -9.61 -0.09 2.84
C ILE A 123 -8.18 -0.11 3.39
N ALA A 124 -7.78 -1.21 4.06
CA ALA A 124 -6.44 -1.32 4.62
C ALA A 124 -5.36 -1.23 3.54
N THR A 125 -5.60 -1.84 2.37
CA THR A 125 -4.70 -1.82 1.22
C THR A 125 -4.57 -0.42 0.62
N ALA A 126 -5.69 0.27 0.37
CA ALA A 126 -5.70 1.63 -0.16
C ALA A 126 -5.01 2.64 0.79
N VAL A 127 -5.31 2.54 2.09
CA VAL A 127 -4.73 3.42 3.11
C VAL A 127 -3.24 3.15 3.28
N LYS A 128 -2.82 1.88 3.43
CA LYS A 128 -1.39 1.54 3.58
C LYS A 128 -0.58 1.95 2.37
N SER A 129 -1.09 1.70 1.16
CA SER A 129 -0.44 2.12 -0.09
C SER A 129 -0.22 3.63 -0.08
N THR A 130 -1.26 4.39 0.26
CA THR A 130 -1.17 5.85 0.36
C THR A 130 -0.13 6.30 1.39
N VAL A 131 -0.22 5.75 2.60
CA VAL A 131 0.52 6.20 3.77
C VAL A 131 2.02 5.94 3.64
N TYR A 132 2.42 4.84 3.00
CA TYR A 132 3.84 4.48 2.83
C TYR A 132 4.43 4.92 1.48
N MET A 133 3.62 5.06 0.42
CA MET A 133 4.11 5.49 -0.89
C MET A 133 4.08 7.02 -1.07
N PHE A 134 3.19 7.73 -0.35
CA PHE A 134 3.05 9.19 -0.41
C PHE A 134 3.16 9.82 0.99
N PRO A 135 4.30 9.64 1.69
CA PRO A 135 4.42 10.00 3.09
C PRO A 135 4.23 11.51 3.36
N ASP A 136 4.61 12.39 2.42
CA ASP A 136 4.47 13.85 2.57
C ASP A 136 3.09 14.40 2.12
N ALA A 137 2.10 13.54 1.86
CA ALA A 137 0.77 14.02 1.53
C ALA A 137 0.15 14.79 2.71
N SER A 138 -0.35 16.00 2.47
CA SER A 138 -1.16 16.74 3.45
C SER A 138 -2.46 15.99 3.78
N PRO A 139 -3.21 16.33 4.85
CA PRO A 139 -4.37 15.55 5.28
C PRO A 139 -5.40 15.31 4.16
N VAL A 140 -5.77 16.37 3.43
CA VAL A 140 -6.74 16.28 2.33
C VAL A 140 -6.16 15.50 1.15
N ARG A 141 -4.88 15.71 0.81
CA ARG A 141 -4.22 14.97 -0.28
C ARG A 141 -4.12 13.48 0.04
N ALA A 142 -3.77 13.11 1.27
CA ALA A 142 -3.75 11.72 1.72
C ALA A 142 -5.14 11.08 1.62
N GLY A 143 -6.19 11.81 2.00
CA GLY A 143 -7.58 11.40 1.79
C GLY A 143 -7.93 11.11 0.34
N MET A 144 -7.64 12.06 -0.55
CA MET A 144 -7.92 11.92 -1.98
C MET A 144 -7.11 10.79 -2.64
N ILE A 145 -5.82 10.68 -2.30
CA ILE A 145 -4.96 9.60 -2.82
C ILE A 145 -5.48 8.23 -2.36
N ALA A 146 -5.91 8.09 -1.10
CA ALA A 146 -6.45 6.83 -0.59
C ALA A 146 -7.77 6.46 -1.25
N GLN A 147 -8.63 7.44 -1.53
CA GLN A 147 -9.83 7.26 -2.34
C GLN A 147 -9.49 6.81 -3.78
N SER A 148 -8.48 7.42 -4.41
CA SER A 148 -8.01 6.99 -5.73
C SER A 148 -7.42 5.58 -5.70
N MET A 149 -6.65 5.23 -4.66
CA MET A 149 -6.12 3.87 -4.47
C MET A 149 -7.24 2.86 -4.28
N LEU A 150 -8.29 3.19 -3.53
CA LEU A 150 -9.47 2.34 -3.40
C LEU A 150 -10.11 2.07 -4.77
N LEU A 151 -10.29 3.11 -5.59
CA LEU A 151 -10.82 2.93 -6.95
C LEU A 151 -9.88 2.07 -7.80
N ILE A 152 -8.56 2.27 -7.74
CA ILE A 152 -7.58 1.44 -8.43
C ILE A 152 -7.74 -0.02 -8.03
N PHE A 153 -7.81 -0.34 -6.74
CA PHE A 153 -7.94 -1.73 -6.27
C PHE A 153 -9.32 -2.33 -6.54
N LEU A 154 -10.39 -1.53 -6.51
CA LEU A 154 -11.71 -1.98 -6.94
C LEU A 154 -11.72 -2.30 -8.44
N HIS A 155 -11.07 -1.47 -9.25
CA HIS A 155 -10.94 -1.71 -10.68
C HIS A 155 -10.02 -2.88 -10.99
N ASP A 156 -8.90 -3.04 -10.27
CA ASP A 156 -7.98 -4.18 -10.40
C ASP A 156 -8.72 -5.51 -10.16
N ASP A 157 -9.44 -5.61 -9.04
CA ASP A 157 -10.24 -6.80 -8.72
C ASP A 157 -11.38 -7.05 -9.75
N VAL A 158 -11.86 -6.03 -10.48
CA VAL A 158 -12.85 -6.17 -11.57
C VAL A 158 -12.18 -6.49 -12.92
N VAL A 159 -10.98 -5.95 -13.17
CA VAL A 159 -10.21 -6.08 -14.42
C VAL A 159 -9.49 -7.42 -14.49
N GLU A 160 -9.02 -7.97 -13.36
CA GLU A 160 -8.49 -9.34 -13.26
C GLU A 160 -9.53 -10.39 -13.69
N GLU A 161 -10.82 -10.05 -13.66
CA GLU A 161 -11.93 -10.87 -14.16
C GLU A 161 -12.34 -10.51 -15.61
N SER A 162 -11.57 -9.67 -16.33
CA SER A 162 -11.93 -9.12 -17.64
C SER A 162 -10.98 -9.52 -18.80
N PRO A 163 -11.41 -9.38 -20.06
CA PRO A 163 -10.56 -9.58 -21.25
C PRO A 163 -9.33 -8.67 -21.34
N VAL A 164 -9.28 -7.58 -20.56
CA VAL A 164 -8.17 -6.62 -20.53
C VAL A 164 -6.93 -7.23 -19.84
N ASP A 165 -7.10 -8.12 -18.85
CA ASP A 165 -5.99 -8.84 -18.22
C ASP A 165 -5.25 -9.75 -19.22
N ALA A 166 -5.99 -10.38 -20.13
CA ALA A 166 -5.39 -11.17 -21.21
C ALA A 166 -4.56 -10.32 -22.19
N GLU A 167 -5.01 -9.10 -22.48
CA GLU A 167 -4.32 -8.16 -23.39
C GLU A 167 -3.10 -7.50 -22.72
N PHE A 168 -3.17 -7.20 -21.42
CA PHE A 168 -2.02 -6.71 -20.65
C PHE A 168 -0.89 -7.75 -20.60
N LYS A 169 -1.23 -9.04 -20.42
CA LYS A 169 -0.26 -10.15 -20.53
C LYS A 169 0.40 -10.21 -21.90
N ARG A 170 -0.35 -9.95 -22.98
CA ARG A 170 0.18 -9.86 -24.35
C ARG A 170 1.16 -8.69 -24.53
N LEU A 171 0.78 -7.51 -24.06
CA LEU A 171 1.60 -6.28 -24.20
C LEU A 171 2.89 -6.35 -23.38
N LYS A 172 2.85 -6.95 -22.19
CA LYS A 172 4.04 -7.18 -21.35
C LYS A 172 5.07 -8.09 -22.02
N LEU A 173 4.64 -9.00 -22.90
CA LEU A 173 5.53 -9.86 -23.70
C LEU A 173 6.10 -9.16 -24.93
N SER A 174 5.59 -7.97 -25.31
CA SER A 174 5.90 -7.30 -26.60
C SER A 174 6.96 -6.20 -26.54
N GLY A 175 7.27 -5.65 -25.35
CA GLY A 175 8.47 -4.81 -25.13
C GLY A 175 8.43 -3.34 -25.61
N GLU A 176 7.26 -2.75 -25.84
CA GLU A 176 7.07 -1.50 -26.64
C GLU A 176 7.10 -0.16 -25.89
N LEU A 177 7.96 0.02 -24.89
CA LEU A 177 7.65 0.95 -23.80
C LEU A 177 8.67 2.14 -23.75
N SER A 178 8.22 3.40 -23.49
CA SER A 178 8.90 4.70 -23.81
C SER A 178 9.24 5.64 -22.63
N ASP A 179 9.82 6.84 -22.86
CA ASP A 179 10.24 7.86 -21.85
C ASP A 179 9.24 8.24 -20.75
N GLY A 180 7.92 8.09 -20.99
CA GLY A 180 6.91 8.21 -19.93
C GLY A 180 7.13 7.19 -18.79
N GLN A 181 7.70 6.03 -19.14
CA GLN A 181 8.15 5.03 -18.19
C GLN A 181 9.31 5.48 -17.34
N GLN A 182 10.14 6.41 -17.80
CA GLN A 182 11.30 6.85 -17.05
C GLN A 182 10.87 7.71 -15.86
N ARG A 183 9.86 8.57 -16.04
CA ARG A 183 9.16 9.23 -14.92
C ARG A 183 8.37 8.25 -14.05
N PHE A 184 7.81 7.19 -14.65
CA PHE A 184 7.20 6.09 -13.92
C PHE A 184 8.22 5.28 -13.09
N ILE A 185 9.49 5.21 -13.48
CA ILE A 185 10.57 4.54 -12.73
C ILE A 185 10.99 5.37 -11.53
N GLU A 186 11.08 6.70 -11.65
CA GLU A 186 11.40 7.58 -10.51
C GLU A 186 10.24 7.62 -9.49
N ALA A 187 9.01 7.79 -9.96
CA ALA A 187 7.81 7.65 -9.14
C ALA A 187 7.68 6.22 -8.59
N GLY A 188 8.01 5.23 -9.42
CA GLY A 188 8.07 3.81 -9.09
C GLY A 188 9.10 3.51 -8.01
N THR A 189 10.26 4.17 -7.98
CA THR A 189 11.30 3.96 -6.97
C THR A 189 10.87 4.46 -5.60
N LEU A 190 10.26 5.65 -5.52
CA LEU A 190 9.65 6.15 -4.27
C LEU A 190 8.47 5.27 -3.83
N CYS A 191 7.63 4.86 -4.78
CA CYS A 191 6.57 3.90 -4.58
C CYS A 191 7.09 2.53 -4.12
N LEU A 192 8.23 2.05 -4.64
CA LEU A 192 8.81 0.74 -4.36
C LEU A 192 9.28 0.65 -2.90
N VAL A 193 9.86 1.71 -2.33
CA VAL A 193 10.24 1.70 -0.90
C VAL A 193 8.99 1.61 -0.01
N GLY A 194 7.96 2.39 -0.33
CA GLY A 194 6.66 2.31 0.36
C GLY A 194 5.96 0.96 0.13
N HIS A 195 6.11 0.39 -1.06
CA HIS A 195 5.53 -0.89 -1.49
C HIS A 195 6.23 -2.06 -0.80
N ILE A 196 7.55 -2.03 -0.63
CA ILE A 196 8.30 -3.03 0.16
C ILE A 196 7.80 -3.04 1.60
N PHE A 197 7.66 -1.86 2.22
CA PHE A 197 7.11 -1.78 3.58
C PHE A 197 5.66 -2.26 3.65
N TYR A 198 4.82 -1.86 2.70
CA TYR A 198 3.44 -2.31 2.58
C TYR A 198 3.36 -3.84 2.40
N SER A 199 4.16 -4.42 1.50
CA SER A 199 4.19 -5.86 1.22
C SER A 199 4.67 -6.66 2.42
N ALA A 200 5.64 -6.15 3.17
CA ALA A 200 6.09 -6.77 4.41
C ALA A 200 5.05 -6.64 5.55
N THR A 201 4.19 -5.61 5.54
CA THR A 201 3.30 -5.31 6.68
C THR A 201 1.81 -5.45 6.40
N SER A 202 1.44 -6.02 5.25
CA SER A 202 0.05 -6.19 4.82
C SER A 202 -0.35 -7.66 4.76
N GLY A 203 -1.53 -7.95 5.31
CA GLY A 203 -2.17 -9.26 5.19
C GLY A 203 -2.46 -9.67 3.74
N ARG A 204 -2.56 -8.72 2.79
CA ARG A 204 -2.77 -9.02 1.36
C ARG A 204 -1.67 -9.93 0.79
N TYR A 205 -0.42 -9.79 1.24
CA TYR A 205 0.71 -10.61 0.73
C TYR A 205 1.14 -11.71 1.69
N GLY A 206 1.14 -11.44 3.00
CA GLY A 206 1.55 -12.43 4.00
C GLY A 206 0.47 -13.44 4.39
N GLY A 207 -0.80 -13.11 4.14
CA GLY A 207 -1.96 -13.89 4.60
C GLY A 207 -1.99 -14.08 6.11
N ALA A 208 -2.73 -15.10 6.57
CA ALA A 208 -2.89 -15.41 7.99
C ALA A 208 -1.58 -15.77 8.71
N ARG A 209 -0.56 -16.24 7.97
CA ARG A 209 0.74 -16.62 8.53
C ARG A 209 1.58 -15.43 8.96
N ALA A 210 1.26 -14.23 8.48
CA ALA A 210 1.98 -13.00 8.77
C ALA A 210 1.32 -12.16 9.86
N ALA A 211 0.16 -12.54 10.38
CA ALA A 211 -0.55 -11.79 11.42
C ALA A 211 0.21 -11.82 12.76
N LEU A 212 0.20 -10.70 13.49
CA LEU A 212 0.80 -10.54 14.83
C LEU A 212 -0.18 -10.87 15.95
#